data_AF-D2W5J2-F1
#
_entry.id   AF-D2W5J2-F1
#
_cell.length_a   1.000
_cell.length_b   1.000
_cell.length_c   1.000
_cell.angle_alpha   90.00
_cell.angle_beta   90.00
_cell.angle_gamma   90.00
#
_symmetry.space_group_name_H-M   'P 1'
#
loop_
_entity.id
_entity.type
_entity.pdbx_description
1 polymer ?
#
loop_
_entity_poly.entity_id
_entity_poly.type
_entity_poly.pdbx_seq_one_letter_code
_entity_poly.pdbx_strand_id
1 'polypeptide(L)'
;MSERLFALLDSSSVIVNGEGYTNVTLDQMKPIWASGLVLSNTIIFLILFSVYIFVLIGFIIRVTRKLKLKRNQTILFIMTGIYVTVQIFSLLVRVVNETLQLVIREKIEAGQLIEWKLFIAMQVFLGLNSFTMTSNFLTLFSIIVFVQNML
;
A
#
# COMPACT_ATOMS: atom_id res chain seq x y z
N MET A 1 -30.92 2.84 28.15
CA MET A 1 -30.55 2.70 26.72
C MET A 1 -29.11 3.18 26.42
N SER A 2 -28.33 3.64 27.40
CA SER A 2 -26.91 4.01 27.19
C SER A 2 -25.91 2.89 27.52
N GLU A 3 -26.24 1.94 28.41
CA GLU A 3 -25.32 0.88 28.83
C GLU A 3 -24.97 -0.12 27.71
N ARG A 4 -25.92 -0.45 26.83
CA ARG A 4 -25.64 -1.30 25.66
C ARG A 4 -24.77 -0.60 24.61
N LEU A 5 -24.83 0.73 24.54
CA LEU A 5 -24.02 1.53 23.62
C LEU A 5 -22.59 1.70 24.17
N PHE A 6 -22.45 1.84 25.49
CA PHE A 6 -21.16 1.76 26.18
C PHE A 6 -20.53 0.36 26.09
N ALA A 7 -21.30 -0.72 26.25
CA ALA A 7 -20.80 -2.09 26.11
C ALA A 7 -20.38 -2.40 24.66
N LEU A 8 -21.03 -1.81 23.66
CA LEU A 8 -20.61 -1.91 22.26
C LEU A 8 -19.31 -1.12 22.00
N LEU A 9 -19.17 0.07 22.60
CA LEU A 9 -17.91 0.84 22.57
C LEU A 9 -16.76 0.13 23.29
N ASP A 10 -17.05 -0.59 24.38
CA ASP A 10 -16.06 -1.35 25.14
C ASP A 10 -15.71 -2.68 24.47
N SER A 11 -16.63 -3.29 23.70
CA SER A 11 -16.30 -4.45 22.84
C SER A 11 -15.43 -4.08 21.62
N SER A 12 -15.36 -2.79 21.29
CA SER A 12 -14.43 -2.23 20.31
C SER A 12 -13.17 -1.63 20.95
N SER A 13 -13.06 -1.66 22.28
CA SER A 13 -11.86 -1.20 22.97
C SER A 13 -10.82 -2.32 22.86
N VAL A 14 -9.71 -1.99 22.18
CA VAL A 14 -8.49 -2.76 22.31
C VAL A 14 -8.13 -2.75 23.80
N ILE A 15 -8.40 -3.86 24.48
CA ILE A 15 -8.04 -4.01 25.90
C ILE A 15 -6.52 -4.10 25.94
N VAL A 16 -5.89 -2.97 26.23
CA VAL A 16 -4.45 -2.92 26.54
C VAL A 16 -4.31 -3.52 27.93
N ASN A 17 -3.83 -4.77 28.00
CA ASN A 17 -3.37 -5.30 29.27
C ASN A 17 -2.16 -4.45 29.71
N GLY A 18 -2.10 -4.06 30.98
CA GLY A 18 -1.04 -3.22 31.57
C GLY A 18 0.39 -3.76 31.39
N GLU A 19 0.54 -4.95 30.81
CA GLU A 19 1.80 -5.61 30.43
C GLU A 19 2.27 -5.30 28.99
N GLY A 20 1.56 -4.45 28.24
CA GLY A 20 1.96 -4.04 26.88
C GLY A 20 1.45 -4.95 25.77
N TYR A 21 0.42 -5.75 26.04
CA TYR A 21 -0.23 -6.63 25.08
C TYR A 21 -1.64 -6.13 24.74
N THR A 22 -2.10 -6.50 23.55
CA THR A 22 -3.40 -6.12 23.01
C THR A 22 -4.16 -7.36 22.58
N ASN A 23 -5.43 -7.42 23.01
CA ASN A 23 -6.32 -8.50 22.62
C ASN A 23 -6.90 -8.18 21.24
N VAL A 24 -6.46 -8.91 20.20
CA VAL A 24 -6.99 -8.80 18.84
C VAL A 24 -7.78 -10.08 18.56
N THR A 25 -9.06 -9.94 18.21
CA THR A 25 -9.89 -11.09 17.85
C THR A 25 -9.65 -11.50 16.40
N LEU A 26 -9.71 -12.80 16.12
CA LEU A 26 -9.49 -13.36 14.77
C LEU A 26 -10.47 -12.78 13.73
N ASP A 27 -11.69 -12.44 14.17
CA ASP A 27 -12.75 -11.89 13.32
C ASP A 27 -12.43 -10.50 12.77
N GLN A 28 -11.50 -9.77 13.40
CA GLN A 28 -11.04 -8.46 12.93
C GLN A 28 -9.97 -8.57 11.83
N MET A 29 -9.48 -9.78 11.53
CA MET A 29 -8.40 -10.02 10.57
C MET A 29 -8.90 -10.65 9.28
N LYS A 30 -8.34 -10.22 8.14
CA LYS A 30 -8.58 -10.85 6.83
C LYS A 30 -8.05 -12.27 6.80
N PRO A 31 -8.71 -13.21 6.09
CA PRO A 31 -8.24 -14.59 5.97
C PRO A 31 -6.81 -14.67 5.39
N ILE A 32 -6.00 -15.61 5.90
CA ILE A 32 -4.60 -15.82 5.48
C ILE A 32 -4.49 -15.93 3.96
N TRP A 33 -5.38 -16.71 3.33
CA TRP A 33 -5.36 -16.91 1.89
C TRP A 33 -5.61 -15.62 1.10
N ALA A 34 -6.41 -14.69 1.63
CA ALA A 34 -6.67 -13.42 0.96
C ALA A 34 -5.43 -12.52 0.99
N SER A 35 -4.77 -12.40 2.15
CA SER A 35 -3.51 -11.65 2.26
C SER A 35 -2.38 -12.30 1.46
N GLY A 36 -2.32 -13.64 1.41
CA GLY A 36 -1.38 -14.37 0.58
C GLY A 36 -1.52 -14.08 -0.92
N LEU A 37 -2.75 -14.16 -1.45
CA LEU A 37 -3.04 -13.82 -2.86
C LEU A 37 -2.70 -12.36 -3.18
N VAL A 38 -3.06 -11.44 -2.28
CA VAL A 38 -2.74 -10.02 -2.46
C VAL A 38 -1.24 -9.79 -2.46
N LEU A 39 -0.49 -10.45 -1.58
CA LEU A 39 0.96 -10.35 -1.52
C LEU A 39 1.63 -10.90 -2.79
N SER A 40 1.22 -12.07 -3.27
CA SER A 40 1.71 -12.62 -4.54
C SER A 40 1.46 -11.68 -5.71
N ASN A 41 0.24 -11.13 -5.82
CA ASN A 41 -0.11 -10.17 -6.86
C ASN A 41 0.75 -8.90 -6.78
N THR A 42 0.96 -8.40 -5.56
CA THR A 42 1.76 -7.19 -5.30
C THR A 42 3.21 -7.40 -5.73
N ILE A 43 3.81 -8.56 -5.44
CA ILE A 43 5.18 -8.90 -5.83
C ILE A 43 5.32 -8.98 -7.36
N ILE A 44 4.36 -9.61 -8.05
CA ILE A 44 4.36 -9.69 -9.51
C ILE A 44 4.34 -8.28 -10.12
N PHE A 45 3.43 -7.42 -9.65
CA PHE A 45 3.38 -6.04 -10.12
C PHE A 45 4.64 -5.25 -9.80
N LEU A 46 5.24 -5.47 -8.63
CA LEU A 46 6.48 -4.80 -8.25
C LEU A 46 7.61 -5.14 -9.22
N ILE A 47 7.76 -6.42 -9.59
CA ILE A 47 8.74 -6.85 -10.59
C ILE A 47 8.48 -6.17 -11.94
N LEU A 48 7.22 -6.17 -12.39
CA LEU A 48 6.85 -5.55 -13.68
C LEU A 48 7.15 -4.05 -13.70
N PHE A 49 6.80 -3.31 -12.65
CA PHE A 49 7.09 -1.88 -12.56
C PHE A 49 8.57 -1.57 -12.38
N SER A 50 9.33 -2.43 -11.67
CA SER A 50 10.80 -2.32 -11.60
C SER A 50 11.43 -2.49 -12.97
N VAL A 51 11.05 -3.52 -13.73
CA VAL A 51 11.51 -3.72 -15.13
C VAL A 51 11.13 -2.53 -15.99
N TYR A 52 9.90 -2.01 -15.84
CA TYR A 52 9.45 -0.84 -16.57
C TYR A 52 10.32 0.40 -16.31
N ILE A 53 10.73 0.66 -15.06
CA ILE A 53 11.68 1.75 -14.74
C ILE A 53 13.00 1.59 -15.51
N PHE A 54 13.56 0.38 -15.55
CA PHE A 54 14.82 0.15 -16.26
C PHE A 54 14.68 0.40 -17.77
N VAL A 55 13.58 -0.05 -18.36
CA VAL A 55 13.27 0.22 -19.77
C VAL A 55 13.10 1.72 -20.01
N LEU A 56 12.42 2.43 -19.12
CA LEU A 56 12.16 3.86 -19.22
C LEU A 56 13.45 4.68 -19.12
N ILE A 57 14.35 4.34 -18.19
CA ILE A 57 15.69 4.92 -18.08
C ILE A 57 16.51 4.63 -19.35
N GLY A 58 16.50 3.38 -19.83
CA GLY A 58 17.19 2.99 -21.07
C GLY A 58 16.68 3.77 -22.29
N PHE A 59 15.37 4.02 -22.34
CA PHE A 59 14.74 4.83 -23.37
C PHE A 59 15.19 6.30 -23.32
N ILE A 60 15.24 6.92 -22.12
CA ILE A 60 15.77 8.28 -21.94
C ILE A 60 17.19 8.37 -22.50
N ILE A 61 18.07 7.46 -22.08
CA ILE A 61 19.49 7.53 -22.45
C ILE A 61 19.65 7.39 -23.97
N ARG A 62 18.85 6.52 -24.61
CA ARG A 62 18.94 6.24 -26.05
C ARG A 62 18.29 7.32 -26.92
N VAL A 63 17.12 7.84 -26.53
CA VAL A 63 16.31 8.76 -27.34
C VAL A 63 16.74 10.20 -27.15
N THR A 64 17.06 10.64 -25.92
CA THR A 64 17.52 12.02 -25.68
C THR A 64 18.83 12.33 -26.41
N ARG A 65 19.63 11.30 -26.73
CA ARG A 65 20.83 11.42 -27.57
C ARG A 65 20.56 11.59 -29.07
N LYS A 66 19.36 11.23 -29.56
CA LYS A 66 19.07 11.16 -31.01
C LYS A 66 17.89 12.01 -31.48
N LEU A 67 16.91 12.29 -30.62
CA LEU A 67 15.65 12.93 -31.01
C LEU A 67 15.25 14.00 -29.99
N LYS A 68 14.85 15.18 -30.49
CA LYS A 68 14.22 16.22 -29.67
C LYS A 68 12.73 15.91 -29.56
N LEU A 69 12.28 15.49 -28.38
CA LEU A 69 10.87 15.30 -28.06
C LEU A 69 10.13 16.65 -28.07
N LYS A 70 8.87 16.66 -28.53
CA LYS A 70 8.00 17.84 -28.40
C LYS A 70 7.68 18.08 -26.92
N ARG A 71 7.49 19.35 -26.53
CA ARG A 71 7.23 19.76 -25.13
C ARG A 71 6.19 18.90 -24.41
N ASN A 72 5.08 18.63 -25.08
CA ASN A 72 3.98 17.82 -24.57
C ASN A 72 4.36 16.35 -24.29
N GLN A 73 5.17 15.74 -25.17
CA GLN A 73 5.66 14.37 -25.00
C GLN A 73 6.65 14.29 -23.84
N THR A 74 7.49 15.31 -23.66
CA THR A 74 8.42 15.41 -22.53
C THR A 74 7.66 15.48 -21.19
N ILE A 75 6.61 16.29 -21.11
CA ILE A 75 5.79 16.41 -19.89
C ILE A 75 5.08 15.08 -19.59
N LEU A 76 4.45 14.45 -20.58
CA LEU A 76 3.79 13.15 -20.42
C LEU A 76 4.76 12.08 -19.89
N PHE A 77 5.98 12.09 -20.42
CA PHE A 77 7.03 11.16 -20.04
C PHE A 77 7.48 11.38 -18.59
N ILE A 78 7.70 12.64 -18.18
CA ILE A 78 8.02 12.98 -16.78
C ILE A 78 6.89 12.54 -15.84
N MET A 79 5.63 12.85 -16.18
CA MET A 79 4.48 12.43 -15.38
C MET A 79 4.38 10.91 -15.24
N THR A 80 4.66 10.17 -16.31
CA THR A 80 4.69 8.70 -16.29
C THR A 80 5.81 8.18 -15.39
N GLY A 81 7.01 8.78 -15.45
CA GLY A 81 8.11 8.44 -14.54
C GLY A 81 7.76 8.67 -13.07
N ILE A 82 7.10 9.79 -12.75
CA ILE A 82 6.61 10.08 -11.40
C ILE A 82 5.58 9.03 -10.98
N TYR A 83 4.59 8.74 -11.83
CA TYR A 83 3.55 7.75 -11.54
C TYR A 83 4.15 6.37 -11.23
N VAL A 84 5.08 5.89 -12.04
CA VAL A 84 5.72 4.58 -11.80
C VAL A 84 6.49 4.56 -10.48
N THR A 85 7.16 5.66 -10.14
CA THR A 85 7.89 5.77 -8.87
C THR A 85 6.93 5.70 -7.68
N VAL A 86 5.82 6.44 -7.73
CA VAL A 86 4.76 6.40 -6.71
C VAL A 86 4.14 5.00 -6.64
N GLN A 87 3.94 4.34 -7.78
CA GLN A 87 3.39 3.00 -7.88
C GLN A 87 4.29 1.96 -7.21
N ILE A 88 5.60 2.00 -7.45
CA ILE A 88 6.57 1.11 -6.79
C ILE A 88 6.59 1.35 -5.28
N PHE A 89 6.60 2.61 -4.85
CA PHE A 89 6.56 2.93 -3.42
C PHE A 89 5.28 2.41 -2.76
N SER A 90 4.13 2.60 -3.40
CA SER A 90 2.86 2.06 -2.91
C SER A 90 2.85 0.53 -2.82
N LEU A 91 3.43 -0.16 -3.82
CA LEU A 91 3.55 -1.62 -3.79
C LEU A 91 4.48 -2.09 -2.66
N LEU A 92 5.60 -1.39 -2.39
CA LEU A 92 6.48 -1.68 -1.26
C LEU A 92 5.75 -1.55 0.08
N VAL A 93 5.03 -0.45 0.29
CA VAL A 93 4.22 -0.24 1.50
C VAL A 93 3.16 -1.34 1.63
N ARG A 94 2.53 -1.73 0.53
CA ARG A 94 1.54 -2.82 0.51
C ARG A 94 2.15 -4.17 0.90
N VAL A 95 3.35 -4.50 0.42
CA VAL A 95 4.07 -5.72 0.82
C VAL A 95 4.28 -5.74 2.34
N VAL A 96 4.75 -4.63 2.92
CA VAL A 96 4.97 -4.55 4.37
C VAL A 96 3.65 -4.69 5.14
N ASN A 97 2.60 -3.98 4.70
CA ASN A 97 1.29 -4.06 5.34
C ASN A 97 0.70 -5.49 5.31
N GLU A 98 0.70 -6.16 4.16
CA GLU A 98 0.17 -7.52 4.05
C GLU A 98 1.03 -8.54 4.84
N THR A 99 2.35 -8.36 4.87
CA THR A 99 3.24 -9.19 5.69
C THR A 99 2.93 -9.03 7.18
N LEU A 100 2.73 -7.80 7.66
CA LEU A 100 2.34 -7.54 9.05
C LEU A 100 0.99 -8.16 9.40
N GLN A 101 0.00 -8.07 8.51
CA GLN A 101 -1.30 -8.70 8.72
C GLN A 101 -1.21 -10.24 8.79
N LEU A 102 -0.37 -10.85 7.95
CA LEU A 102 -0.11 -12.30 8.01
C LEU A 102 0.55 -12.70 9.32
N VAL A 103 1.63 -12.03 9.72
CA VAL A 103 2.38 -12.35 10.95
C VAL A 103 1.50 -12.22 12.20
N ILE A 104 0.70 -11.16 12.29
CA ILE A 104 -0.20 -10.96 13.44
C ILE A 104 -1.29 -12.03 13.44
N ARG A 105 -1.86 -12.35 12.26
CA ARG A 105 -2.86 -13.40 12.16
C ARG A 105 -2.32 -14.78 12.55
N GLU A 106 -1.14 -15.16 12.09
CA GLU A 106 -0.49 -16.42 12.49
C GLU A 106 -0.26 -16.49 14.00
N LYS A 107 0.14 -15.37 14.62
CA LYS A 107 0.29 -15.27 16.08
C LYS A 107 -1.03 -15.45 16.83
N ILE A 108 -2.12 -14.84 16.34
CA ILE A 108 -3.46 -14.99 16.93
C ILE A 108 -3.96 -16.44 16.78
N GLU A 109 -3.77 -17.06 15.61
CA GLU A 109 -4.15 -18.46 15.36
C GLU A 109 -3.34 -19.43 16.23
N ALA A 110 -2.09 -19.11 16.54
CA ALA A 110 -1.25 -19.85 17.50
C ALA A 110 -1.61 -19.58 18.98
N GLY A 111 -2.61 -18.74 19.28
CA GLY A 111 -3.01 -18.37 20.63
C GLY A 111 -2.02 -17.46 21.36
N GLN A 112 -1.11 -16.79 20.63
CA GLN A 112 -0.12 -15.88 21.21
C GLN A 112 -0.71 -14.47 21.40
N LEU A 113 -0.27 -13.81 22.48
CA LEU A 113 -0.58 -12.41 22.73
C LEU A 113 0.16 -11.49 21.72
N ILE A 114 -0.51 -10.44 21.27
CA ILE A 114 0.05 -9.46 20.34
C ILE A 114 0.63 -8.28 21.13
N GLU A 115 1.91 -8.00 20.93
CA GLU A 115 2.55 -6.81 21.50
C GLU A 115 1.92 -5.52 20.95
N TRP A 116 1.75 -4.52 21.82
CA TRP A 116 1.20 -3.22 21.45
C TRP A 116 1.99 -2.52 20.35
N LYS A 117 3.32 -2.66 20.35
CA LYS A 117 4.20 -2.10 19.31
C LYS A 117 3.89 -2.68 17.94
N LEU A 118 3.64 -3.98 17.87
CA LEU A 118 3.30 -4.68 16.63
C LEU A 118 1.91 -4.26 16.13
N PHE A 119 0.95 -4.10 17.06
CA PHE A 119 -0.38 -3.58 16.74
C PHE A 119 -0.33 -2.14 16.19
N ILE A 120 0.41 -1.23 16.83
CA ILE A 120 0.60 0.13 16.32
C ILE A 120 1.25 0.11 14.94
N ALA A 121 2.31 -0.69 14.75
CA ALA A 121 2.96 -0.81 13.45
C ALA A 121 1.97 -1.22 12.36
N MET A 122 1.11 -2.21 12.62
CA MET A 122 0.06 -2.61 11.69
C MET A 122 -0.88 -1.46 11.33
N GLN A 123 -1.37 -0.70 12.32
CA GLN A 123 -2.29 0.41 12.06
C GLN A 123 -1.62 1.53 11.25
N VAL A 124 -0.37 1.86 11.56
CA VAL A 124 0.41 2.87 10.82
C VAL A 124 0.61 2.44 9.37
N PHE A 125 1.01 1.19 9.13
CA PHE A 125 1.19 0.67 7.77
C PHE A 125 -0.13 0.51 7.01
N LEU A 126 -1.24 0.25 7.70
CA LEU A 126 -2.58 0.23 7.09
C LEU A 126 -3.01 1.63 6.64
N GLY A 127 -2.75 2.66 7.46
CA GLY A 127 -2.96 4.06 7.10
C GLY A 127 -2.06 4.50 5.94
N LEU A 128 -0.76 4.17 6.00
CA LEU A 128 0.19 4.47 4.95
C LEU A 128 -0.16 3.78 3.62
N ASN A 129 -0.63 2.53 3.67
CA ASN A 129 -1.10 1.80 2.50
C ASN A 129 -2.32 2.50 1.85
N SER A 130 -3.29 2.94 2.66
CA SER A 130 -4.46 3.68 2.18
C SER A 130 -4.08 5.04 1.56
N PHE A 131 -3.15 5.75 2.20
CA PHE A 131 -2.63 7.03 1.71
C PHE A 131 -1.89 6.85 0.37
N THR A 132 -1.00 5.86 0.27
CA THR A 132 -0.23 5.62 -0.95
C THR A 132 -1.11 5.14 -2.11
N MET A 133 -2.14 4.32 -1.85
CA MET A 133 -3.15 3.98 -2.86
C MET A 133 -3.90 5.22 -3.37
N THR A 134 -4.27 6.13 -2.47
CA THR A 134 -4.92 7.40 -2.84
C THR A 134 -3.99 8.29 -3.68
N SER A 135 -2.72 8.38 -3.30
CA SER A 135 -1.70 9.11 -4.07
C SER A 135 -1.51 8.53 -5.48
N ASN A 136 -1.51 7.20 -5.61
CA ASN A 136 -1.51 6.52 -6.91
C ASN A 136 -2.74 6.87 -7.75
N PHE A 137 -3.92 6.89 -7.15
CA PHE A 137 -5.14 7.28 -7.86
C PHE A 137 -5.07 8.74 -8.35
N LEU A 138 -4.63 9.67 -7.50
CA LEU A 138 -4.50 11.09 -7.87
C LEU A 138 -3.46 11.33 -8.97
N THR A 139 -2.34 10.62 -8.95
CA THR A 139 -1.31 10.73 -9.99
C THR A 139 -1.81 10.17 -11.33
N LEU A 140 -2.49 9.01 -11.32
CA LEU A 140 -3.13 8.46 -12.52
C LEU A 140 -4.19 9.42 -13.08
N PHE A 141 -5.05 9.97 -12.20
CA PHE A 141 -6.06 10.94 -12.58
C PHE A 141 -5.45 12.19 -13.23
N SER A 142 -4.35 12.71 -12.66
CA SER A 142 -3.62 13.85 -13.21
C SER A 142 -3.09 13.58 -14.63
N ILE A 143 -2.58 12.37 -14.89
CA ILE A 143 -2.10 11.96 -16.21
C ILE A 143 -3.27 11.91 -17.21
N ILE A 144 -4.40 11.30 -16.82
CA ILE A 144 -5.57 11.17 -17.69
C ILE A 144 -6.09 12.55 -18.09
N VAL A 145 -6.27 13.46 -17.12
CA VAL A 145 -6.71 14.84 -17.39
C VAL A 145 -5.73 15.58 -18.29
N PHE A 146 -4.43 15.40 -18.07
CA PHE A 146 -3.40 16.01 -18.92
C PHE A 146 -3.48 15.51 -20.37
N VAL A 147 -3.67 14.20 -20.58
CA VAL A 147 -3.83 13.60 -21.91
C VAL A 147 -5.10 14.10 -22.59
N GLN A 148 -6.21 14.16 -21.87
CA GLN A 148 -7.50 14.66 -22.41
C GLN A 148 -7.42 16.12 -22.84
N ASN A 149 -6.69 16.97 -22.10
CA ASN A 149 -6.51 18.38 -22.44
C ASN A 149 -5.51 18.62 -23.59
N MET A 150 -4.77 17.60 -24.01
CA MET A 150 -3.81 17.70 -25.14
C MET A 150 -4.40 17.25 -26.48
N LEU A 151 -5.50 16.48 -26.46
CA LEU A 151 -6.27 16.08 -27.64
C LEU A 151 -7.20 17.22 -28.06
#